data_AF-A0A3M1AM20-F1
#
_entry.id   AF-A0A3M1AM20-F1
#
_cell.length_a   1.000
_cell.length_b   1.000
_cell.length_c   1.000
_cell.angle_alpha   90.00
_cell.angle_beta   90.00
_cell.angle_gamma   90.00
#
_symmetry.space_group_name_H-M   'P 1'
#
loop_
_entity.id
_entity.type
_entity.pdbx_description
1 polymer ?
#
loop_
_entity_poly.entity_id
_entity_poly.type
_entity_poly.pdbx_seq_one_letter_code
_entity_poly.pdbx_strand_id
1 'polypeptide(L)'
;RDNENVPLSESIEEYFEREVLPHVPDAWIDTSKRDKKDGEVGIVGYEINFNRYFYTYTPPRPLEEIDADLKQVEREIAELLSEVAE
;
A
#
# COMPACT_ATOMS: atom_id res chain seq x y z
N ARG A 1 -11.88 14.41 6.93
CA ARG A 1 -12.29 15.10 5.69
C ARG A 1 -11.85 14.18 4.60
N ASP A 2 -12.83 13.58 3.95
CA ASP A 2 -12.60 12.46 3.06
C ASP A 2 -12.44 13.00 1.64
N ASN A 3 -11.81 12.22 0.77
CA ASN A 3 -11.59 12.60 -0.63
C ASN A 3 -12.05 11.43 -1.49
N GLU A 4 -12.65 11.75 -2.62
CA GLU A 4 -13.04 10.77 -3.64
C GLU A 4 -12.01 10.75 -4.76
N ASN A 5 -11.73 9.57 -5.29
CA ASN A 5 -10.87 9.41 -6.46
C ASN A 5 -11.74 9.32 -7.72
N VAL A 6 -11.77 10.40 -8.49
CA VAL A 6 -12.51 10.46 -9.75
C VAL A 6 -11.59 10.10 -10.92
N PRO A 7 -12.01 9.21 -11.85
CA PRO A 7 -11.26 8.96 -13.07
C PRO A 7 -10.96 10.25 -13.83
N LEU A 8 -9.73 10.40 -14.33
CA LEU A 8 -9.31 11.64 -15.03
C LEU A 8 -10.16 11.97 -16.27
N SER A 9 -10.77 10.96 -16.89
CA SER A 9 -11.63 11.11 -18.07
C SER A 9 -13.08 11.49 -17.75
N GLU A 10 -13.43 11.64 -16.48
CA GLU A 10 -14.80 11.85 -16.01
C GLU A 10 -14.95 13.22 -15.33
N SER A 11 -16.13 13.84 -15.45
CA SER A 11 -16.45 15.07 -14.73
C SER A 11 -16.62 14.79 -13.23
N ILE A 12 -16.05 15.67 -12.40
CA ILE A 12 -16.18 15.58 -10.95
C ILE A 12 -17.64 15.72 -10.53
N GLU A 13 -18.39 16.59 -11.19
CA GLU A 13 -19.81 16.85 -10.93
C GLU A 13 -20.66 15.62 -11.25
N GLU A 14 -20.47 15.01 -12.42
CA GLU A 14 -21.20 13.79 -12.82
C GLU A 14 -20.91 12.61 -11.88
N TYR A 15 -19.64 12.43 -11.50
CA TYR A 15 -19.25 11.41 -10.51
C TYR A 15 -19.90 11.69 -9.15
N PHE A 16 -19.88 12.94 -8.71
CA PHE A 16 -20.42 13.35 -7.41
C PHE A 16 -21.93 13.12 -7.30
N GLU A 17 -22.68 13.43 -8.36
CA GLU A 17 -24.12 13.17 -8.42
C GLU A 17 -24.46 11.67 -8.41
N ARG A 18 -23.65 10.85 -9.07
CA ARG A 18 -23.89 9.41 -9.19
C ARG A 18 -23.44 8.61 -7.97
N GLU A 19 -22.26 8.89 -7.45
CA GLU A 19 -21.60 8.06 -6.43
C GLU A 19 -21.65 8.65 -5.03
N VAL A 20 -21.74 9.99 -4.88
CA VAL A 20 -21.66 10.62 -3.55
C VAL A 20 -23.04 11.00 -3.01
N LEU A 21 -23.80 11.81 -3.75
CA LEU A 21 -25.10 12.32 -3.29
C LEU A 21 -26.12 11.25 -2.87
N PRO A 22 -26.21 10.06 -3.51
CA PRO A 22 -27.13 9.02 -3.07
C PRO A 22 -26.81 8.44 -1.69
N HIS A 23 -25.55 8.55 -1.25
CA HIS A 23 -25.07 8.03 0.02
C HIS A 23 -24.93 9.12 1.08
N VAL A 24 -24.55 10.34 0.68
CA VAL A 24 -24.33 11.48 1.56
C VAL A 24 -24.96 12.73 0.94
N PRO A 25 -26.27 12.99 1.19
CA PRO A 25 -27.01 14.06 0.52
C PRO A 25 -26.56 15.48 0.90
N ASP A 26 -25.90 15.65 2.05
CA ASP A 26 -25.36 16.91 2.56
C ASP A 26 -23.89 17.14 2.17
N ALA A 27 -23.32 16.24 1.37
CA ALA A 27 -21.98 16.42 0.82
C ALA A 27 -21.93 17.62 -0.12
N TRP A 28 -20.75 18.22 -0.25
CA TRP A 28 -20.47 19.30 -1.19
C TRP A 28 -19.01 19.25 -1.66
N ILE A 29 -18.76 19.77 -2.86
CA ILE A 29 -17.42 19.81 -3.47
C ILE A 29 -16.67 21.05 -3.00
N ASP A 30 -15.45 20.88 -2.48
CA ASP A 30 -14.59 21.99 -2.11
C ASP A 30 -13.87 22.63 -3.30
N THR A 31 -14.46 23.69 -3.83
CA THR A 31 -13.94 24.47 -4.95
C THR A 31 -12.74 25.36 -4.61
N SER A 32 -12.33 25.43 -3.33
CA SER A 32 -11.10 26.11 -2.91
C SER A 32 -9.85 25.26 -3.17
N LYS A 33 -10.00 23.94 -3.27
CA LYS A 33 -8.90 23.04 -3.62
C LYS A 33 -8.77 22.95 -5.13
N ARG A 34 -7.66 23.49 -5.62
CA ARG A 34 -7.34 23.54 -7.04
C ARG A 34 -5.97 22.95 -7.32
N ASP A 35 -5.84 22.33 -8.48
CA ASP A 35 -4.55 21.81 -8.92
C ASP A 35 -3.63 22.98 -9.29
N LYS A 36 -2.34 22.84 -8.97
CA LYS A 36 -1.38 23.93 -9.15
C LYS A 36 -0.98 24.13 -10.61
N LYS A 37 -1.20 23.13 -11.47
CA LYS A 37 -0.75 23.14 -12.87
C LYS A 37 -1.81 23.69 -13.80
N ASP A 38 -3.06 23.28 -13.65
CA ASP A 38 -4.18 23.71 -14.51
C ASP A 38 -5.12 24.72 -13.83
N GLY A 39 -5.11 24.81 -12.50
CA GLY A 39 -5.97 25.71 -11.74
C GLY A 39 -7.42 25.23 -11.59
N GLU A 40 -7.75 24.04 -12.07
CA GLU A 40 -9.08 23.44 -11.99
C GLU A 40 -9.36 22.85 -10.61
N VAL A 41 -10.63 22.61 -10.29
CA VAL A 41 -11.04 22.04 -8.99
C VAL A 41 -10.58 20.60 -8.87
N GLY A 42 -10.05 20.23 -7.70
CA GLY A 42 -9.46 18.91 -7.45
C GLY A 42 -7.94 18.93 -7.50
N ILE A 43 -7.30 17.77 -7.32
CA ILE A 43 -5.85 17.59 -7.42
C ILE A 43 -5.60 16.41 -8.36
N VAL A 44 -4.85 16.64 -9.44
CA VAL A 44 -4.59 15.60 -10.44
C VAL A 44 -3.40 14.75 -10.01
N GLY A 45 -3.65 13.44 -9.83
CA GLY A 45 -2.65 12.46 -9.42
C GLY A 45 -2.66 11.22 -10.32
N TYR A 46 -1.56 10.47 -10.28
CA TYR A 46 -1.45 9.16 -10.91
C TYR A 46 -1.10 8.13 -9.85
N GLU A 47 -1.79 7.00 -9.86
CA GLU A 47 -1.44 5.85 -9.03
C GLU A 47 -0.84 4.76 -9.91
N ILE A 48 0.34 4.29 -9.55
CA ILE A 48 0.95 3.10 -10.13
C ILE A 48 0.85 2.00 -9.09
N ASN A 49 0.00 0.99 -9.35
CA ASN A 49 -0.10 -0.13 -8.44
C ASN A 49 1.12 -1.05 -8.58
N PHE A 50 2.12 -0.82 -7.74
CA PHE A 50 3.40 -1.51 -7.88
C PHE A 50 3.26 -3.03 -7.73
N ASN A 51 2.43 -3.48 -6.78
CA ASN A 51 2.18 -4.89 -6.55
C ASN A 51 1.47 -5.56 -7.74
N ARG A 52 0.56 -4.86 -8.43
CA ARG A 52 -0.13 -5.44 -9.59
C ARG A 52 0.79 -5.64 -10.77
N TYR A 53 1.69 -4.67 -11.03
CA TYR A 53 2.48 -4.65 -12.26
C TYR A 53 3.90 -5.17 -12.10
N PHE A 54 4.50 -5.05 -10.92
CA PHE A 54 5.91 -5.37 -10.67
C PHE A 54 6.09 -6.45 -9.62
N TYR A 55 5.01 -7.05 -9.10
CA TYR A 55 5.17 -8.16 -8.18
C TYR A 55 5.83 -9.35 -8.89
N THR A 56 6.99 -9.71 -8.37
CA THR A 56 7.71 -10.91 -8.74
C THR A 56 7.53 -11.90 -7.61
N TYR A 57 6.90 -13.04 -7.91
CA TYR A 57 6.77 -14.11 -6.93
C TYR A 57 8.16 -14.56 -6.48
N THR A 58 8.41 -14.43 -5.18
CA THR A 58 9.63 -14.93 -4.56
C THR A 58 9.25 -16.20 -3.82
N PRO A 59 9.69 -17.39 -4.29
CA PRO A 59 9.43 -18.61 -3.55
C PRO A 59 10.09 -18.53 -2.17
N PRO A 60 9.48 -19.15 -1.15
CA PRO A 60 10.15 -19.30 0.13
C PRO A 60 11.44 -20.10 -0.04
N ARG A 61 12.40 -19.87 0.87
CA ARG A 61 13.65 -20.63 0.86
C ARG A 61 13.39 -22.14 1.05
N PRO A 62 14.21 -23.02 0.46
CA PRO A 62 14.09 -24.47 0.62
C PRO A 62 14.08 -24.92 2.08
N LEU A 63 13.42 -26.05 2.37
CA LEU A 63 13.38 -26.62 3.72
C LEU A 63 14.77 -27.03 4.19
N GLU A 64 15.62 -27.50 3.29
CA GLU A 64 16.98 -27.92 3.58
C GLU A 64 17.84 -26.76 4.09
N GLU A 65 17.62 -25.55 3.59
CA GLU A 65 18.27 -24.32 4.09
C GLU A 65 17.71 -23.93 5.47
N ILE A 66 16.43 -24.19 5.73
CA ILE A 66 15.82 -24.03 7.06
C ILE A 66 16.46 -24.96 8.07
N ASP A 67 16.57 -26.25 7.74
CA ASP A 67 17.16 -27.24 8.64
C ASP A 67 18.66 -26.99 8.89
N ALA A 68 19.40 -26.52 7.88
CA ALA A 68 20.81 -26.19 8.00
C ALA A 68 21.03 -25.03 8.98
N ASP A 69 20.28 -23.93 8.82
CA ASP A 69 20.36 -22.78 9.71
C ASP A 69 19.95 -23.15 11.14
N LEU A 70 18.88 -23.94 11.31
CA LEU A 70 18.45 -24.41 12.64
C LEU A 70 19.56 -25.19 13.34
N LYS A 71 20.18 -26.16 12.66
CA LYS A 71 21.30 -26.96 13.21
C LYS A 71 22.55 -26.14 13.50
N GLN A 72 22.75 -25.04 12.77
CA GLN A 72 23.84 -24.11 13.07
C GLN A 72 23.55 -23.36 14.37
N VAL A 73 22.36 -22.76 14.49
CA VAL A 73 21.95 -22.04 15.69
C VAL A 73 21.93 -22.95 16.92
N GLU A 74 21.47 -24.19 16.78
CA GLU A 74 21.51 -25.20 17.86
C GLU A 74 22.94 -25.47 18.34
N ARG A 75 23.92 -25.55 17.43
CA ARG A 75 25.33 -25.75 17.80
C ARG A 75 25.90 -24.52 18.49
N GLU A 76 25.65 -23.33 17.96
CA GLU A 76 26.11 -22.07 18.58
C GLU A 76 25.57 -21.93 20.01
N ILE A 77 24.30 -22.27 20.24
CA ILE A 77 23.69 -22.29 21.58
C ILE A 77 24.39 -23.30 22.49
N ALA A 78 24.65 -24.52 21.99
CA ALA A 78 25.32 -25.55 22.77
C ALA A 78 26.75 -25.15 23.17
N GLU A 79 27.50 -24.51 22.26
CA GLU A 79 28.84 -23.99 22.51
C GLU A 79 28.82 -22.90 23.60
N LEU A 80 27.94 -21.89 23.47
CA LEU A 80 27.79 -20.82 24.47
C LEU A 80 27.42 -21.36 25.86
N LEU A 81 26.52 -22.34 25.92
CA LEU A 81 26.15 -22.97 27.18
C LEU A 81 27.31 -23.78 27.79
N SER A 82 28.16 -24.39 26.96
CA SER A 82 29.35 -25.08 27.43
C SER A 82 30.38 -24.12 28.01
N GLU A 83 30.60 -22.96 27.39
CA GLU A 83 31.53 -21.94 27.89
C GLU A 83 31.11 -21.32 29.24
N VAL A 84 29.80 -21.28 29.53
CA VAL A 84 29.27 -20.75 30.81
C VAL A 84 29.21 -21.82 31.91
N ALA A 85 29.20 -23.10 31.53
CA ALA A 85 29.12 -24.22 32.46
C ALA A 85 30.50 -24.69 32.98
N GLU A 86 31.61 -24.20 32.41
CA GLU A 86 32.98 -24.25 32.98
C GLU A 86 33.26 -23.07 33.92
#